data_AF-A0A0D0F5X7-F1
#
_entry.id   AF-A0A0D0F5X7-F1
#
_cell.length_a   1.000
_cell.length_b   1.000
_cell.length_c   1.000
_cell.angle_alpha   90.00
_cell.angle_beta   90.00
_cell.angle_gamma   90.00
#
_symmetry.space_group_name_H-M   'P 1'
#
loop_
_entity.id
_entity.type
_entity.pdbx_description
1 polymer ?
#
loop_
_entity_poly.entity_id
_entity_poly.type
_entity_poly.pdbx_seq_one_letter_code
_entity_poly.pdbx_strand_id
1 'polypeptide(L)'
;MEELQTLEFYWLKYEVSAIEELIQNSDGIDSFVFSYYFPKSANSVKLLQLVAYAHMVNKAHPKGVFSKTYDILSVYENQAETISGPVILSNNILSLQQMEALINKPEKPDYLIFIPHLDKDKHIYYRIRGYHTPAELEFAAQRMAVFADPPPEQTNPSPPAT
;
A
#
# COMPACT_ATOMS: atom_id res chain seq x y z
N MET A 1 -13.00 23.91 -26.83
CA MET A 1 -12.79 22.51 -26.41
C MET A 1 -12.02 22.61 -25.11
N GLU A 2 -12.60 22.23 -23.98
CA GLU A 2 -11.85 22.23 -22.72
C GLU A 2 -10.82 21.11 -22.78
N GLU A 3 -9.55 21.46 -22.62
CA GLU A 3 -8.45 20.50 -22.60
C GLU A 3 -8.55 19.72 -21.29
N LEU A 4 -8.93 18.44 -21.35
CA LEU A 4 -8.99 17.59 -20.17
C LEU A 4 -7.56 17.30 -19.72
N GLN A 5 -7.21 17.79 -18.53
CA GLN A 5 -5.94 17.45 -17.90
C GLN A 5 -5.85 15.93 -17.78
N THR A 6 -4.76 15.36 -18.29
CA THR A 6 -4.46 13.93 -18.22
C THR A 6 -3.23 13.76 -17.34
N LEU A 7 -3.34 12.88 -16.35
CA LEU A 7 -2.29 12.61 -15.37
C LEU A 7 -2.01 11.11 -15.33
N GLU A 8 -0.74 10.76 -15.13
CA GLU A 8 -0.30 9.38 -14.90
C GLU A 8 -0.12 9.15 -13.41
N PHE A 9 -0.76 8.11 -12.90
CA PHE A 9 -0.64 7.66 -11.53
C PHE A 9 0.09 6.33 -11.52
N TYR A 10 1.32 6.33 -11.01
CA TYR A 10 2.15 5.13 -10.99
C TYR A 10 1.74 4.21 -9.86
N TRP A 11 1.88 2.90 -10.06
CA TRP A 11 1.88 1.96 -8.98
C TRP A 11 3.14 2.18 -8.14
N LEU A 12 2.99 2.16 -6.82
CA LEU A 12 4.08 2.48 -5.91
C LEU A 12 4.39 1.31 -4.98
N LYS A 13 5.65 1.19 -4.59
CA LYS A 13 6.20 0.17 -3.70
C LYS A 13 6.62 0.82 -2.39
N TYR A 14 6.30 0.16 -1.28
CA TYR A 14 6.80 0.51 0.05
C TYR A 14 7.36 -0.74 0.74
N GLU A 15 8.67 -0.76 0.99
CA GLU A 15 9.34 -1.89 1.63
C GLU A 15 8.84 -2.09 3.06
N VAL A 16 8.59 -3.33 3.46
CA VAL A 16 8.17 -3.62 4.83
C VAL A 16 9.26 -3.28 5.85
N SER A 17 10.53 -3.45 5.49
CA SER A 17 11.64 -3.04 6.34
C SER A 17 11.64 -1.53 6.64
N ALA A 18 11.31 -0.69 5.66
CA ALA A 18 11.19 0.76 5.85
C ALA A 18 9.97 1.12 6.72
N ILE A 19 8.85 0.41 6.55
CA ILE A 19 7.67 0.57 7.41
C ILE A 19 8.04 0.26 8.87
N GLU A 20 8.72 -0.85 9.11
CA GLU A 20 9.16 -1.26 10.45
C GLU A 20 10.13 -0.26 11.06
N GLU A 21 11.07 0.28 10.28
CA GLU A 21 11.98 1.33 10.72
C GLU A 21 11.21 2.60 11.11
N LEU A 22 10.22 3.02 10.33
CA LEU A 22 9.40 4.20 10.64
C LEU A 22 8.58 3.99 11.93
N ILE A 23 8.07 2.76 12.16
CA ILE A 23 7.40 2.37 13.42
C ILE A 23 8.36 2.50 14.60
N GLN A 24 9.55 1.91 14.49
CA GLN A 24 10.53 1.90 15.57
C GLN A 24 11.03 3.31 15.92
N ASN A 25 11.13 4.19 14.93
CA ASN A 25 11.66 5.54 15.11
C ASN A 25 10.62 6.59 15.51
N SER A 26 9.33 6.24 15.55
CA SER A 26 8.25 7.18 15.85
C SER A 26 7.42 6.68 17.03
N ASP A 27 7.61 7.25 18.22
CA ASP A 27 6.86 6.83 19.41
C ASP A 27 5.43 7.39 19.45
N GLY A 28 4.46 6.52 19.71
CA GLY A 28 3.04 6.89 19.81
C GLY A 28 2.35 7.14 18.48
N ILE A 29 2.69 6.39 17.42
CA ILE A 29 1.98 6.42 16.15
C ILE A 29 0.52 6.00 16.35
N ASP A 30 -0.41 6.77 15.81
CA ASP A 30 -1.81 6.34 15.67
C ASP A 30 -2.13 5.95 14.22
N SER A 31 -1.49 6.59 13.24
CA SER A 31 -1.74 6.37 11.82
C SER A 31 -0.55 6.68 10.93
N PHE A 32 -0.56 6.06 9.74
CA PHE A 32 0.26 6.40 8.60
C PHE A 32 -0.55 7.26 7.65
N VAL A 33 0.02 8.40 7.24
CA VAL A 33 -0.58 9.30 6.27
C VAL A 33 0.28 9.33 5.01
N PHE A 34 -0.32 8.91 3.90
CA PHE A 34 0.31 8.91 2.60
C PHE A 34 -0.18 10.11 1.81
N SER A 35 0.73 11.03 1.52
CA SER A 35 0.43 12.29 0.84
C SER A 35 1.09 12.35 -0.52
N TYR A 36 0.44 13.03 -1.46
CA TYR A 36 1.01 13.26 -2.78
C TYR A 36 2.26 14.14 -2.71
N TYR A 37 3.31 13.70 -3.38
CA TYR A 37 4.61 14.36 -3.42
C TYR A 37 5.04 14.55 -4.87
N PHE A 38 5.41 15.80 -5.18
CA PHE A 38 6.04 16.16 -6.44
C PHE A 38 7.53 16.35 -6.19
N PRO A 39 8.37 15.35 -6.50
CA PRO A 39 9.81 15.47 -6.31
C PRO A 39 10.38 16.62 -7.13
N LYS A 40 11.32 17.35 -6.52
CA LYS A 40 12.14 18.31 -7.26
C LYS A 40 13.07 17.52 -8.19
N SER A 41 12.70 17.41 -9.45
CA SER A 41 13.49 16.75 -10.49
C SER A 41 13.98 17.74 -11.53
N ALA A 42 15.22 17.57 -12.00
CA ALA A 42 15.75 18.27 -13.18
C ALA A 42 15.20 17.69 -14.49
N ASN A 43 14.59 16.50 -14.44
CA ASN A 43 13.93 15.88 -15.58
C ASN A 43 12.55 16.51 -15.78
N SER A 44 12.17 16.72 -17.04
CA SER A 44 10.87 17.28 -17.43
C SER A 44 9.68 16.40 -17.03
N VAL A 45 9.92 15.11 -16.81
CA VAL A 45 8.92 14.16 -16.31
C VAL A 45 8.92 14.22 -14.79
N LYS A 46 8.01 15.02 -14.22
CA LYS A 46 7.76 15.07 -12.77
C LYS A 46 6.80 13.93 -12.41
N LEU A 47 7.36 12.82 -11.94
CA LEU A 47 6.57 11.67 -11.51
C LEU A 47 5.85 12.00 -10.21
N LEU A 48 4.52 11.85 -10.20
CA LEU A 48 3.73 11.97 -8.98
C LEU A 48 3.99 10.73 -8.10
N GLN A 49 4.48 10.94 -6.89
CA GLN A 49 4.74 9.88 -5.92
C GLN A 49 3.91 10.08 -4.66
N LEU A 50 3.98 9.11 -3.75
CA LEU A 50 3.49 9.25 -2.38
C LEU A 50 4.66 9.34 -1.41
N VAL A 51 4.48 10.13 -0.35
CA VAL A 51 5.31 10.08 0.85
C VAL A 51 4.52 9.54 2.03
N ALA A 52 5.13 8.70 2.83
CA ALA A 52 4.58 8.18 4.07
C ALA A 52 5.10 8.98 5.27
N TYR A 53 4.18 9.53 6.05
CA TYR A 53 4.45 10.07 7.38
C TYR A 53 3.81 9.19 8.44
N ALA A 54 4.45 9.07 9.59
CA ALA A 54 3.76 8.65 10.79
C ALA A 54 3.08 9.88 11.42
N HIS A 55 1.80 9.76 11.75
CA HIS A 55 1.10 10.69 12.62
C HIS A 55 1.13 10.12 14.04
N MET A 56 1.49 10.95 15.00
CA MET A 56 1.75 10.55 16.38
C MET A 56 0.86 11.35 17.32
N VAL A 57 0.08 10.65 18.14
CA VAL A 57 -0.78 11.24 19.18
C VAL A 57 -0.42 10.58 20.49
N ASN A 58 0.22 11.33 21.38
CA ASN A 58 0.66 10.84 22.68
C ASN A 58 0.54 11.92 23.77
N LYS A 59 0.98 11.63 25.00
CA LYS A 59 0.88 12.58 26.13
C LYS A 59 1.63 13.89 25.89
N ALA A 60 2.76 13.85 25.17
CA ALA A 60 3.54 15.05 24.83
C ALA A 60 2.91 15.83 23.66
N HIS A 61 2.20 15.13 22.77
CA HIS A 61 1.56 15.68 21.58
C HIS A 61 0.07 15.30 21.51
N PRO A 62 -0.77 15.82 22.42
CA PRO A 62 -2.18 15.41 22.49
C PRO A 62 -3.02 15.88 21.29
N LYS A 63 -2.49 16.83 20.50
CA LYS A 63 -3.13 17.34 19.28
C LYS A 63 -2.66 16.64 17.99
N GLY A 64 -1.73 15.70 18.09
CA GLY A 64 -1.12 15.07 16.93
C GLY A 64 0.04 15.87 16.35
N VAL A 65 1.08 15.17 15.89
CA VAL A 65 2.18 15.72 15.09
C VAL A 65 2.62 14.69 14.06
N PHE A 66 3.15 15.14 12.93
CA PHE A 66 3.78 14.24 11.96
C PHE A 66 5.23 13.93 12.34
N SER A 67 5.73 12.77 11.92
CA SER A 67 7.13 12.39 12.01
C SER A 67 8.02 13.41 11.29
N LYS A 68 9.23 13.61 11.82
CA LYS A 68 10.22 14.51 11.20
C LYS A 68 10.79 13.91 9.91
N THR A 69 10.90 12.60 9.86
CA THR A 69 11.30 11.82 8.69
C THR A 69 10.06 11.30 7.96
N TYR A 70 10.23 11.01 6.69
CA TYR A 70 9.20 10.44 5.83
C TYR A 70 9.85 9.56 4.78
N ASP A 71 9.11 8.56 4.32
CA ASP A 71 9.57 7.67 3.27
C ASP A 71 8.94 8.07 1.94
N ILE A 72 9.75 8.16 0.88
CA ILE A 72 9.23 8.33 -0.48
C ILE A 72 9.01 6.95 -1.07
N LEU A 73 7.77 6.65 -1.49
CA LEU A 73 7.45 5.38 -2.12
C LEU A 73 8.03 5.34 -3.54
N SER A 74 8.65 4.21 -3.89
CA SER A 74 9.29 4.02 -5.20
C SER A 74 8.29 3.54 -6.24
N VAL A 75 8.58 3.75 -7.53
CA VAL A 75 7.71 3.27 -8.62
C VAL A 75 7.86 1.75 -8.76
N TYR A 76 6.73 1.04 -8.84
CA TYR A 76 6.69 -0.40 -9.06
C TYR A 76 6.60 -0.72 -10.56
N GLU A 77 7.63 -1.38 -11.09
CA GLU A 77 7.69 -1.93 -12.47
C GLU A 77 7.28 -0.96 -13.60
N ASN A 78 7.36 0.35 -13.36
CA ASN A 78 6.90 1.40 -14.29
C ASN A 78 5.42 1.22 -14.72
N GLN A 79 4.59 0.58 -13.89
CA GLN A 79 3.16 0.45 -14.13
C GLN A 79 2.44 1.75 -13.75
N ALA A 80 1.52 2.21 -14.59
CA ALA A 80 0.76 3.44 -14.36
C ALA A 80 -0.65 3.36 -14.91
N GLU A 81 -1.55 4.12 -14.29
CA GLU A 81 -2.91 4.35 -14.74
C GLU A 81 -3.01 5.77 -15.30
N THR A 82 -3.43 5.90 -16.56
CA THR A 82 -3.69 7.20 -17.18
C THR A 82 -5.12 7.63 -16.88
N ILE A 83 -5.28 8.76 -16.19
CA ILE A 83 -6.59 9.28 -15.80
C ILE A 83 -6.78 10.68 -16.39
N SER A 84 -7.90 10.86 -17.10
CA SER A 84 -8.28 12.13 -17.72
C SER A 84 -9.48 12.77 -17.04
N GLY A 85 -9.44 14.10 -16.89
CA GLY A 85 -10.53 14.92 -16.40
C GLY A 85 -10.30 15.49 -15.00
N PRO A 86 -11.30 16.20 -14.45
CA PRO A 86 -11.20 16.71 -13.08
C PRO A 86 -11.18 15.55 -12.10
N VAL A 87 -10.17 15.53 -11.25
CA VAL A 87 -9.95 14.49 -10.24
C VAL A 87 -9.58 15.13 -8.90
N ILE A 88 -9.99 14.49 -7.81
CA ILE A 88 -9.71 14.93 -6.45
C ILE A 88 -8.64 14.01 -5.87
N LEU A 89 -7.45 14.57 -5.63
CA LEU A 89 -6.36 13.85 -5.00
C LEU A 89 -6.67 13.62 -3.52
N SER A 90 -6.78 12.36 -3.12
CA SER A 90 -7.14 11.96 -1.75
C SER A 90 -5.99 11.22 -1.09
N ASN A 91 -5.66 11.62 0.14
CA ASN A 91 -4.64 10.92 0.91
C ASN A 91 -5.12 9.52 1.28
N ASN A 92 -4.18 8.58 1.35
CA ASN A 92 -4.41 7.31 2.04
C ASN A 92 -4.06 7.50 3.52
N ILE A 93 -4.95 7.04 4.40
CA ILE A 93 -4.70 7.02 5.84
C ILE A 93 -4.95 5.60 6.33
N LEU A 94 -3.97 5.02 7.01
CA LEU A 94 -4.07 3.72 7.66
C LEU A 94 -3.77 3.88 9.14
N SER A 95 -4.60 3.34 10.03
CA SER A 95 -4.22 3.23 11.44
C SER A 95 -2.98 2.35 11.62
N LEU A 96 -2.25 2.52 12.72
CA LEU A 96 -1.12 1.64 13.06
C LEU A 96 -1.55 0.16 13.03
N GLN A 97 -2.71 -0.15 13.62
CA GLN A 97 -3.26 -1.51 13.62
C GLN A 97 -3.48 -2.08 12.21
N GLN A 98 -4.02 -1.27 11.28
CA GLN A 98 -4.22 -1.70 9.89
C GLN A 98 -2.89 -1.92 9.18
N MET A 99 -1.89 -1.07 9.43
CA MET A 99 -0.55 -1.23 8.88
C MET A 99 0.09 -2.52 9.40
N GLU A 100 0.07 -2.74 10.71
CA GLU A 100 0.57 -3.96 11.35
C GLU A 100 -0.13 -5.21 10.80
N ALA A 101 -1.45 -5.16 10.59
CA ALA A 101 -2.19 -6.27 9.99
C ALA A 101 -1.80 -6.56 8.53
N LEU A 102 -1.27 -5.57 7.80
CA LEU A 102 -0.75 -5.76 6.45
C LEU A 102 0.64 -6.41 6.46
N ILE A 103 1.51 -6.01 7.39
CA ILE A 103 2.93 -6.42 7.41
C ILE A 103 3.23 -7.62 8.31
N ASN A 104 2.39 -7.93 9.31
CA ASN A 104 2.60 -9.03 10.27
C ASN A 104 1.76 -10.28 9.97
N LYS A 105 1.46 -10.54 8.69
CA LYS A 105 0.76 -11.76 8.27
C LYS A 105 1.65 -13.00 8.48
N PRO A 106 1.06 -14.21 8.59
CA PRO A 106 1.83 -15.46 8.70
C PRO A 106 2.87 -15.61 7.59
N GLU A 107 2.49 -15.23 6.36
CA GLU A 107 3.41 -14.99 5.25
C GLU A 107 3.66 -13.48 5.16
N LYS A 108 4.59 -12.99 5.99
CA LYS A 108 4.98 -11.57 6.01
C LYS A 108 5.42 -11.15 4.59
N PRO A 109 4.82 -10.11 3.99
CA PRO A 109 5.24 -9.63 2.68
C PRO A 109 6.59 -8.93 2.77
N ASP A 110 7.34 -8.93 1.67
CA ASP A 110 8.56 -8.14 1.51
C ASP A 110 8.26 -6.64 1.38
N TYR A 111 7.17 -6.33 0.67
CA TYR A 111 6.74 -4.96 0.42
C TYR A 111 5.23 -4.86 0.18
N LEU A 112 4.71 -3.65 0.31
CA LEU A 112 3.36 -3.28 -0.05
C LEU A 112 3.34 -2.60 -1.42
N ILE A 113 2.41 -2.98 -2.28
CA ILE A 113 2.09 -2.29 -3.53
C ILE A 113 0.85 -1.42 -3.33
N PHE A 114 0.99 -0.17 -3.74
CA PHE A 114 -0.04 0.85 -3.79
C PHE A 114 -0.48 0.96 -5.25
N ILE A 115 -1.73 0.60 -5.51
CA ILE A 115 -2.35 0.56 -6.83
C ILE A 115 -3.32 1.74 -6.95
N PRO A 116 -3.16 2.66 -7.93
CA PRO A 116 -4.08 3.76 -8.13
C PRO A 116 -5.51 3.28 -8.30
N HIS A 117 -6.46 4.00 -7.71
CA HIS A 117 -7.87 3.71 -7.83
C HIS A 117 -8.66 5.01 -7.91
N LEU A 118 -9.38 5.16 -9.03
CA LEU A 118 -10.39 6.20 -9.21
C LEU A 118 -11.75 5.65 -8.78
N ASP A 119 -12.39 6.32 -7.82
CA ASP A 119 -13.74 5.98 -7.42
C ASP A 119 -14.80 6.69 -8.28
N LYS A 120 -16.07 6.40 -7.98
CA LYS A 120 -17.22 6.97 -8.69
C LYS A 120 -17.36 8.49 -8.49
N ASP A 121 -16.84 9.02 -7.39
CA ASP A 121 -16.95 10.42 -6.96
C ASP A 121 -15.72 11.25 -7.39
N LYS A 122 -14.88 10.67 -8.26
CA LYS A 122 -13.66 11.27 -8.84
C LYS A 122 -12.52 11.45 -7.85
N HIS A 123 -12.57 10.77 -6.71
CA HIS A 123 -11.43 10.70 -5.80
C HIS A 123 -10.42 9.66 -6.29
N ILE A 124 -9.16 10.07 -6.36
CA ILE A 124 -8.03 9.16 -6.57
C ILE A 124 -7.36 8.90 -5.24
N TYR A 125 -7.21 7.63 -4.92
CA TYR A 125 -6.43 7.11 -3.80
C TYR A 125 -5.84 5.76 -4.20
N TYR A 126 -5.04 5.15 -3.31
CA TYR A 126 -4.39 3.88 -3.60
C TYR A 126 -5.01 2.71 -2.86
N ARG A 127 -5.23 1.59 -3.54
CA ARG A 127 -5.49 0.28 -2.91
C ARG A 127 -4.16 -0.34 -2.52
N ILE A 128 -4.11 -1.01 -1.37
CA ILE A 128 -2.85 -1.52 -0.81
C ILE A 128 -2.90 -3.04 -0.74
N ARG A 129 -1.82 -3.69 -1.18
CA ARG A 129 -1.66 -5.16 -1.19
C ARG A 129 -0.24 -5.54 -0.79
N GLY A 130 -0.09 -6.61 0.00
CA GLY A 130 1.23 -7.19 0.30
C GLY A 130 1.69 -8.11 -0.83
N TYR A 131 3.00 -8.07 -1.13
CA TYR A 131 3.64 -8.88 -2.16
C TYR A 131 4.95 -9.48 -1.62
N HIS A 132 5.29 -10.65 -2.15
CA HIS A 132 6.56 -11.36 -1.90
C HIS A 132 7.43 -11.30 -3.16
N THR A 133 8.74 -11.27 -2.97
CA THR A 133 9.70 -11.44 -4.04
C THR A 133 9.65 -12.88 -4.56
N PRO A 134 9.80 -13.12 -5.87
CA PRO A 134 9.72 -14.47 -6.46
C PRO A 134 10.68 -15.49 -5.83
N ALA A 135 11.83 -15.04 -5.32
CA ALA A 135 12.82 -15.90 -4.65
C ALA A 135 12.28 -16.53 -3.35
N GLU A 136 11.39 -15.84 -2.63
CA GLU A 136 10.77 -16.35 -1.42
C GLU A 136 9.59 -17.29 -1.70
N LEU A 137 8.89 -17.10 -2.82
CA LEU A 137 7.84 -18.02 -3.28
C LEU A 137 8.41 -19.42 -3.59
N GLU A 138 9.61 -19.50 -4.18
CA GLU A 138 10.30 -20.79 -4.39
C GLU A 138 10.71 -21.45 -3.07
N PHE A 139 11.14 -20.67 -2.08
CA PHE A 139 11.53 -21.17 -0.76
C PHE A 139 10.32 -21.58 0.10
N ALA A 140 9.22 -20.84 0.03
CA ALA A 140 7.95 -21.12 0.71
C ALA A 140 7.25 -22.35 0.11
N ALA A 141 7.21 -22.46 -1.22
CA ALA A 141 6.68 -23.63 -1.92
C ALA A 141 7.46 -24.92 -1.57
N GLN A 142 8.79 -24.83 -1.40
CA GLN A 142 9.61 -25.95 -0.95
C GLN A 142 9.34 -26.36 0.51
N ARG A 143 8.97 -25.42 1.39
CA ARG A 143 8.59 -25.73 2.79
C ARG A 143 7.18 -26.32 2.90
N MET A 144 6.25 -25.93 2.03
CA MET A 144 4.89 -26.51 1.98
C MET A 144 4.86 -27.92 1.36
N ALA A 145 5.82 -28.28 0.50
CA ALA A 145 5.94 -29.63 -0.06
C ALA A 145 6.29 -30.73 0.98
N VAL A 146 6.60 -30.38 2.23
CA VAL A 146 6.91 -31.33 3.32
C VAL A 146 5.66 -31.75 4.11
N PHE A 147 4.53 -31.07 3.93
CA PHE A 147 3.26 -31.39 4.60
C PHE A 147 2.11 -31.37 3.58
N ALA A 148 2.00 -32.43 2.77
CA ALA A 148 0.89 -32.59 1.85
C ALA A 148 -0.46 -32.70 2.59
N ASP A 149 -1.41 -31.89 2.14
CA ASP A 149 -2.78 -31.67 2.65
C ASP A 149 -3.68 -32.93 2.73
N PRO A 150 -4.68 -32.99 3.63
CA PRO A 150 -5.93 -33.68 3.34
C PRO A 150 -6.87 -32.78 2.50
N PRO A 151 -7.70 -33.36 1.62
CA PRO A 151 -8.41 -32.66 0.56
C PRO A 151 -9.49 -31.67 1.07
N PRO A 152 -9.85 -30.66 0.25
CA PRO A 152 -10.83 -29.65 0.62
C PRO A 152 -12.25 -30.22 0.74
N GLU A 153 -12.94 -29.90 1.83
CA GLU A 153 -14.37 -30.19 2.02
C GLU A 153 -15.20 -29.46 0.95
N GLN A 154 -15.91 -30.22 0.11
CA GLN A 154 -16.92 -29.68 -0.80
C GLN A 154 -18.15 -29.21 -0.02
N THR A 155 -18.41 -27.90 -0.08
CA THR A 155 -19.60 -27.26 0.51
C THR A 155 -20.66 -26.96 -0.57
N ASN A 156 -21.45 -27.97 -0.97
CA ASN A 156 -22.91 -27.82 -1.13
C ASN A 156 -23.62 -29.16 -1.43
N PRO A 157 -24.86 -29.38 -0.95
CA PRO A 157 -25.61 -30.61 -1.15
C PRO A 157 -26.52 -30.52 -2.40
N SER A 158 -26.90 -31.67 -2.96
CA SER A 158 -28.00 -31.79 -3.92
C SER A 158 -29.05 -32.79 -3.40
N PRO A 159 -30.34 -32.59 -3.73
CA PRO A 159 -31.49 -33.07 -2.95
C PRO A 159 -31.77 -34.56 -3.14
N PRO A 160 -32.61 -35.19 -2.27
CA PRO A 160 -32.88 -36.61 -2.38
C PRO A 160 -33.75 -36.88 -3.61
N ALA A 161 -33.37 -37.88 -4.40
CA ALA A 161 -34.27 -38.49 -5.37
C ALA A 161 -34.71 -39.86 -4.84
N THR A 162 -36.03 -40.00 -4.77
CA THR A 162 -36.91 -41.10 -4.33
C THR A 162 -36.47 -42.52 -4.60
#